data_AF-A0A1F3VF65-F1
#
_entry.id   AF-A0A1F3VF65-F1
#
_cell.length_a   1.000
_cell.length_b   1.000
_cell.length_c   1.000
_cell.angle_alpha   90.00
_cell.angle_beta   90.00
_cell.angle_gamma   90.00
#
_symmetry.space_group_name_H-M   'P 1'
#
loop_
_entity.id
_entity.type
_entity.pdbx_description
1 polymer ?
#
loop_
_entity_poly.entity_id
_entity_poly.type
_entity_poly.pdbx_seq_one_letter_code
_entity_poly.pdbx_strand_id
1 'polypeptide(L)'
;MKVDVDMNLDSDSFIITFNIKNLKADKDYEVAHELVSCICGDYNIDPELSIEDIVGLVHDTKESGAEEFTFEISEEGLEAEIIAKK
;
A
#
# COMPACT_ATOMS: atom_id res chain seq x y z
N MET A 1 -13.66 0.12 -3.58
CA MET A 1 -12.46 0.41 -2.79
C MET A 1 -12.47 1.85 -2.28
N LYS A 2 -11.97 2.07 -1.06
CA LYS A 2 -11.53 3.39 -0.57
C LYS A 2 -10.10 3.21 -0.07
N VAL A 3 -9.24 4.17 -0.40
CA VAL A 3 -7.84 4.27 0.00
C VAL A 3 -7.63 5.63 0.61
N ASP A 4 -6.84 5.67 1.68
CA ASP A 4 -6.42 6.90 2.32
C ASP A 4 -4.98 7.17 1.88
N VAL A 5 -4.72 8.37 1.36
CA VAL A 5 -3.38 8.79 0.93
C VAL A 5 -3.01 10.03 1.73
N ASP A 6 -1.97 9.91 2.54
CA ASP A 6 -1.35 11.02 3.24
C ASP A 6 -0.10 11.44 2.47
N MET A 7 0.10 12.75 2.31
CA MET A 7 1.21 13.31 1.54
C MET A 7 1.96 14.29 2.43
N ASN A 8 3.21 13.96 2.73
CA ASN A 8 4.10 14.85 3.43
C ASN A 8 4.95 15.63 2.42
N LEU A 9 4.56 16.89 2.20
CA LEU A 9 5.22 17.79 1.27
C LEU A 9 6.59 18.28 1.77
N ASP A 10 6.88 18.15 3.07
CA ASP A 10 8.17 18.55 3.63
C ASP A 10 9.26 17.49 3.43
N SER A 11 8.86 16.21 3.27
CA SER A 11 9.77 15.07 3.08
C SER A 11 9.61 14.37 1.73
N ASP A 12 8.80 14.95 0.82
CA ASP A 12 8.44 14.34 -0.46
C ASP A 12 8.03 12.85 -0.31
N SER A 13 7.26 12.55 0.75
CA SER A 13 6.84 11.18 1.07
C SER A 13 5.32 11.00 1.06
N PHE A 14 4.88 9.77 0.76
CA PHE A 14 3.49 9.38 0.59
C PHE A 14 3.21 8.17 1.43
N ILE A 15 2.09 8.19 2.12
CA ILE A 15 1.61 7.07 2.92
C ILE A 15 0.28 6.64 2.33
N ILE A 16 0.25 5.45 1.71
CA ILE A 16 -0.95 4.88 1.10
C ILE A 16 -1.48 3.79 2.02
N THR A 17 -2.62 4.04 2.65
CA THR A 17 -3.29 3.09 3.52
C THR A 17 -4.47 2.42 2.82
N PHE A 18 -4.43 1.10 2.81
CA PHE A 18 -5.48 0.24 2.29
C PHE A 18 -6.23 -0.42 3.45
N ASN A 19 -7.54 -0.17 3.53
CA ASN A 19 -8.38 -0.88 4.48
C ASN A 19 -8.81 -2.24 3.91
N ILE A 20 -8.49 -3.32 4.62
CA ILE A 20 -8.66 -4.70 4.15
C ILE A 20 -10.11 -5.04 3.87
N LYS A 21 -11.06 -4.48 4.64
CA LYS A 21 -12.48 -4.73 4.42
C LYS A 21 -12.98 -4.19 3.07
N ASN A 22 -12.20 -3.33 2.43
CA ASN A 22 -12.51 -2.72 1.13
C ASN A 22 -11.89 -3.47 -0.07
N LEU A 23 -11.02 -4.45 0.16
CA LEU A 23 -10.40 -5.32 -0.85
C LEU A 23 -11.12 -6.68 -0.85
N LYS A 24 -12.07 -6.88 -1.77
CA LYS A 24 -12.95 -8.06 -1.78
C LYS A 24 -12.87 -8.90 -3.05
N ALA A 25 -12.52 -8.28 -4.17
CA ALA A 25 -12.39 -8.95 -5.46
C ALA A 25 -10.95 -8.86 -5.97
N ASP A 26 -10.55 -9.78 -6.86
CA ASP A 26 -9.23 -9.79 -7.49
C ASP A 26 -8.88 -8.43 -8.12
N LYS A 27 -9.88 -7.82 -8.78
CA LYS A 27 -9.79 -6.48 -9.35
C LYS A 27 -9.42 -5.39 -8.35
N ASP A 28 -9.80 -5.53 -7.08
CA ASP A 28 -9.42 -4.55 -6.07
C ASP A 28 -7.89 -4.61 -5.84
N TYR A 29 -7.27 -5.80 -5.84
CA TYR A 29 -5.81 -5.93 -5.68
C TYR A 29 -5.05 -5.45 -6.92
N GLU A 30 -5.59 -5.67 -8.12
CA GLU A 30 -5.04 -5.11 -9.37
C GLU A 30 -5.02 -3.58 -9.31
N VAL A 31 -6.11 -2.96 -8.87
CA VAL A 31 -6.20 -1.49 -8.73
C VAL A 31 -5.28 -0.96 -7.63
N ALA A 32 -5.12 -1.70 -6.53
CA ALA A 32 -4.17 -1.34 -5.47
C ALA A 32 -2.72 -1.33 -5.99
N HIS A 33 -2.36 -2.37 -6.74
CA HIS A 33 -1.06 -2.47 -7.39
C HIS A 33 -0.82 -1.32 -8.36
N GLU A 34 -1.75 -1.09 -9.29
CA GLU A 34 -1.65 0.02 -10.26
C GLU A 34 -1.50 1.38 -9.55
N LEU A 35 -2.23 1.61 -8.46
CA LEU A 35 -2.14 2.87 -7.70
C LEU A 35 -0.76 3.07 -7.08
N VAL A 36 -0.20 2.03 -6.45
CA VAL A 36 1.16 2.08 -5.90
C VAL A 36 2.18 2.26 -7.02
N SER A 37 2.06 1.51 -8.13
CA SER A 37 2.96 1.64 -9.28
C SER A 37 2.93 3.03 -9.91
N CYS A 38 1.75 3.65 -10.03
CA CYS A 38 1.63 5.02 -10.55
C CYS A 38 2.36 6.03 -9.65
N ILE A 39 2.17 5.93 -8.33
CA ILE A 39 2.82 6.84 -7.39
C ILE A 39 4.33 6.60 -7.41
N CYS A 40 4.81 5.35 -7.36
CA CYS A 40 6.25 5.07 -7.47
C CYS A 40 6.85 5.55 -8.79
N GLY A 41 6.11 5.43 -9.90
CA GLY A 41 6.54 5.92 -11.22
C GLY A 41 6.76 7.43 -11.27
N ASP A 42 5.88 8.21 -10.62
CA ASP A 42 6.04 9.67 -10.52
C ASP A 42 7.28 10.07 -9.69
N TYR A 43 7.69 9.22 -8.74
CA TYR A 43 8.86 9.41 -7.90
C TYR A 43 10.12 8.71 -8.42
N ASN A 44 10.04 8.07 -9.60
CA ASN A 44 11.13 7.29 -10.20
C ASN A 44 11.73 6.24 -9.25
N ILE A 45 10.88 5.68 -8.38
CA ILE A 45 11.17 4.58 -7.46
C ILE A 45 10.80 3.30 -8.21
N ASP A 46 11.65 2.27 -8.15
CA ASP A 46 11.35 0.95 -8.73
C ASP A 46 10.46 0.18 -7.74
N PRO A 47 9.15 0.05 -7.99
CA PRO A 47 8.32 -0.75 -7.11
C PRO A 47 8.58 -2.21 -7.45
N GLU A 48 9.49 -2.87 -6.74
CA GLU A 48 9.59 -4.34 -6.71
C GLU A 48 8.40 -4.94 -5.93
N LEU A 49 7.17 -4.50 -6.23
CA LEU A 49 5.95 -4.91 -5.55
C LEU A 49 4.99 -5.51 -6.58
N SER A 50 4.79 -6.83 -6.52
CA SER A 50 3.84 -7.55 -7.37
C SER A 50 2.45 -7.61 -6.76
N ILE A 51 1.45 -8.00 -7.57
CA ILE A 51 0.09 -8.26 -7.07
C ILE A 51 0.12 -9.37 -6.00
N GLU A 52 0.99 -10.38 -6.15
CA GLU A 52 1.15 -11.47 -5.18
C GLU A 52 1.66 -10.95 -3.83
N ASP A 53 2.56 -9.95 -3.85
CA ASP A 53 3.06 -9.31 -2.62
C ASP A 53 1.93 -8.56 -1.89
N ILE A 54 1.06 -7.85 -2.62
CA ILE A 54 -0.10 -7.17 -2.03
C ILE A 54 -1.09 -8.18 -1.43
N VAL A 55 -1.34 -9.29 -2.13
CA VAL A 55 -2.22 -10.36 -1.62
C VAL A 55 -1.61 -11.00 -0.37
N GLY A 56 -0.29 -11.26 -0.37
CA GLY A 56 0.47 -11.76 0.77
C GLY A 56 0.36 -10.82 1.97
N LEU A 57 0.66 -9.53 1.79
CA LEU A 57 0.53 -8.51 2.83
C LEU A 57 -0.89 -8.44 3.41
N VAL A 58 -1.92 -8.49 2.57
CA VAL A 58 -3.32 -8.51 3.02
C VAL A 58 -3.63 -9.79 3.81
N HIS A 59 -3.10 -10.93 3.39
CA HIS A 59 -3.27 -12.19 4.11
C HIS A 59 -2.62 -12.12 5.50
N ASP A 60 -1.35 -11.71 5.57
CA ASP A 60 -0.59 -11.58 6.81
C ASP A 60 -1.24 -10.58 7.76
N THR A 61 -1.78 -9.48 7.22
CA THR A 61 -2.50 -8.47 8.00
C THR A 61 -3.82 -9.01 8.54
N LYS A 62 -4.56 -9.83 7.77
CA LYS A 62 -5.77 -10.54 8.25
C LYS A 62 -5.44 -11.53 9.36
N GLU A 63 -4.37 -12.32 9.22
CA GLU A 63 -3.92 -13.27 10.25
C GLU A 63 -3.51 -12.57 11.54
N SER A 64 -2.92 -11.37 11.41
CA SER A 64 -2.53 -10.53 12.55
C SER A 64 -3.72 -9.82 13.24
N GLY A 65 -4.93 -9.92 12.69
CA GLY A 65 -6.12 -9.23 13.19
C GLY A 65 -6.14 -7.72 12.93
N ALA A 66 -5.25 -7.24 12.08
CA ALA A 66 -5.15 -5.84 11.69
C ALA A 66 -6.18 -5.50 10.60
N GLU A 67 -6.65 -4.26 10.59
CA GLU A 67 -7.70 -3.81 9.65
C GLU A 67 -7.15 -3.08 8.43
N GLU A 68 -5.89 -2.65 8.48
CA GLU A 68 -5.26 -1.73 7.53
C GLU A 68 -3.82 -2.16 7.28
N PHE A 69 -3.33 -1.95 6.06
CA PHE A 69 -1.91 -2.04 5.73
C PHE A 69 -1.52 -0.80 4.94
N THR A 70 -0.24 -0.44 5.01
CA THR A 70 0.24 0.86 4.54
C THR A 70 1.52 0.71 3.73
N PHE A 71 1.63 1.48 2.66
CA PHE A 71 2.89 1.68 1.94
C PHE A 71 3.38 3.09 2.20
N GLU A 72 4.61 3.20 2.67
CA GLU A 72 5.36 4.45 2.69
C GLU A 72 6.24 4.53 1.44
N ILE A 73 6.18 5.64 0.73
CA ILE A 73 6.94 5.91 -0.48
C ILE A 73 7.71 7.19 -0.22
N SER A 74 9.04 7.16 -0.31
CA SER A 74 9.91 8.31 -0.08
C SER A 74 11.10 8.29 -1.04
N GLU A 75 11.95 9.32 -0.99
CA GLU A 75 13.21 9.34 -1.76
C GLU A 75 14.14 8.14 -1.45
N GLU A 76 13.98 7.51 -0.28
CA GLU A 76 14.75 6.32 0.10
C GLU A 76 14.20 5.02 -0.53
N GLY A 77 12.97 5.06 -1.06
CA GLY A 77 12.32 3.95 -1.76
C GLY A 77 10.90 3.67 -1.28
N LEU A 78 10.41 2.48 -1.61
CA LEU A 78 9.13 1.93 -1.14
C LEU A 78 9.37 1.08 0.10
N GLU A 79 8.75 1.44 1.22
CA GLU A 79 8.66 0.61 2.42
C GLU A 79 7.21 0.15 2.63
N ALA A 80 6.99 -1.16 2.72
CA ALA A 80 5.68 -1.72 3.04
C ALA A 80 5.60 -2.05 4.53
N GLU A 81 4.65 -1.44 5.25
CA GLU A 81 4.45 -1.67 6.69
C GLU A 81 3.03 -2.16 6.99
N ILE A 82 2.94 -3.20 7.82
CA ILE A 82 1.66 -3.69 8.36
C ILE A 82 1.37 -2.95 9.66
N ILE A 83 0.45 -1.98 9.62
CA ILE A 83 0.02 -1.24 10.81
C ILE A 83 -1.18 -1.93 11.45
N ALA A 84 -0.92 -2.72 12.49
CA ALA A 84 -1.96 -3.27 13.33
C ALA A 84 -2.53 -2.19 14.27
N LYS A 85 -3.63 -1.53 13.89
CA LYS A 85 -4.41 -0.75 14.85
C LYS A 85 -5.10 -1.71 15.83
N LYS A 86 -4.70 -1.59 17.10
CA LYS A 86 -5.25 -2.28 18.27
C LYS A 86 -6.58 -1.69 18.71
#